data_AF-A0A2J6HD93-F1
#
_entry.id   AF-A0A2J6HD93-F1
#
_cell.length_a   1.000
_cell.length_b   1.000
_cell.length_c   1.000
_cell.angle_alpha   90.00
_cell.angle_beta   90.00
_cell.angle_gamma   90.00
#
_symmetry.space_group_name_H-M   'P 1'
#
loop_
_entity.id
_entity.type
_entity.pdbx_description
1 polymer ?
#
loop_
_entity_poly.entity_id
_entity_poly.type
_entity_poly.pdbx_seq_one_letter_code
_entity_poly.pdbx_strand_id
1 'polypeptide(L)'
;MKTKSKTTIILQILTGVGGVVYFIGMAMSFLFDELTFLNLIDYMTLVLLLIFIAGFAFSWTNNKMAGILLMSWNAGVWISDLYLFREMDYSMLSAIASPSMVIGSLFLLEWYKTYKETLPSAKQQWKFILRVLLINYAVLYSIVVFSELLLGDPVDYLSFPFIIYPLLLLLFFVGFLLSWKRELLSGFIFLFWCAILVYGNFAYSEIGHLGPWVVFGLPILLQGIFYIINHYKFRPK
;
A
#
# COMPACT_ATOMS: atom_id res chain seq x y z
N MET A 1 27.98 -11.06 17.92
CA MET A 1 27.12 -10.93 16.72
C MET A 1 25.69 -11.29 17.14
N LYS A 2 24.75 -10.34 17.14
CA LYS A 2 23.37 -10.59 17.58
C LYS A 2 22.68 -11.47 16.53
N THR A 3 22.18 -12.64 16.91
CA THR A 3 21.51 -13.56 15.97
C THR A 3 20.27 -12.88 15.38
N LYS A 4 20.14 -12.91 14.04
CA LYS A 4 18.96 -12.34 13.36
C LYS A 4 17.69 -13.09 13.80
N SER A 5 16.58 -12.37 13.97
CA SER A 5 15.29 -13.01 14.26
C SER A 5 14.86 -13.90 13.08
N LYS A 6 14.16 -15.01 13.36
CA LYS A 6 13.59 -15.87 12.30
C LYS A 6 12.73 -15.07 11.33
N THR A 7 11.95 -14.12 11.85
CA THR A 7 11.12 -13.21 11.04
C THR A 7 11.96 -12.35 10.09
N THR A 8 13.08 -11.77 10.56
CA THR A 8 13.98 -10.98 9.70
C THR A 8 14.54 -11.82 8.54
N ILE A 9 14.90 -13.09 8.80
CA ILE A 9 15.39 -14.00 7.75
C ILE A 9 14.29 -14.27 6.71
N ILE A 10 13.06 -14.55 7.16
CA ILE A 10 11.93 -14.76 6.25
C ILE A 10 11.67 -13.51 5.39
N LEU A 11 11.70 -12.31 5.99
CA LEU A 11 11.53 -11.06 5.24
C LEU A 11 12.64 -10.84 4.22
N GLN A 12 13.89 -11.15 4.56
CA GLN A 12 15.02 -11.10 3.62
C GLN A 12 14.84 -12.06 2.45
N ILE A 13 14.36 -13.29 2.70
CA ILE A 13 14.05 -14.26 1.64
C ILE A 13 12.95 -13.74 0.73
N LEU A 14 11.83 -13.26 1.31
CA LEU A 14 10.72 -12.71 0.52
C LEU A 14 11.15 -11.51 -0.33
N THR A 15 11.95 -10.62 0.24
CA THR A 15 12.52 -9.47 -0.49
C THR A 15 13.49 -9.94 -1.58
N GLY A 16 14.26 -10.99 -1.33
CA GLY A 16 15.15 -11.61 -2.32
C GLY A 16 14.41 -12.21 -3.50
N VAL A 17 13.32 -12.95 -3.25
CA VAL A 17 12.44 -13.47 -4.31
C VAL A 17 11.87 -12.31 -5.13
N GLY A 18 11.32 -11.29 -4.46
CA GLY A 18 10.81 -10.10 -5.15
C GLY A 18 11.89 -9.37 -5.96
N GLY A 19 13.11 -9.29 -5.43
CA GLY A 19 14.25 -8.70 -6.12
C GLY A 19 14.65 -9.46 -7.36
N VAL A 20 14.74 -10.79 -7.31
CA VAL A 20 15.02 -11.62 -8.49
C VAL A 20 13.99 -11.39 -9.58
N VAL A 21 12.70 -11.41 -9.26
CA VAL A 21 11.62 -11.17 -10.23
C VAL A 21 11.76 -9.77 -10.84
N TYR A 22 12.00 -8.75 -10.02
CA TYR A 22 12.14 -7.38 -10.50
C TYR A 22 13.38 -7.17 -11.38
N PHE A 23 14.53 -7.75 -11.02
CA PHE A 23 15.75 -7.67 -11.84
C PHE A 23 15.60 -8.40 -13.17
N ILE A 24 14.95 -9.57 -13.19
CA ILE A 24 14.68 -10.29 -14.44
C ILE A 24 13.78 -9.43 -15.32
N GLY A 25 12.70 -8.84 -14.78
CA GLY A 25 11.84 -7.92 -15.52
C GLY A 25 12.63 -6.77 -16.15
N MET A 26 13.47 -6.09 -15.37
CA MET A 26 14.32 -5.01 -15.86
C MET A 26 15.31 -5.48 -16.94
N ALA A 27 15.96 -6.63 -16.75
CA ALA A 27 16.91 -7.17 -17.72
C ALA A 27 16.21 -7.51 -19.05
N MET A 28 14.99 -8.05 -19.00
CA MET A 28 14.19 -8.34 -20.18
C MET A 28 13.81 -7.05 -20.92
N SER A 29 13.36 -6.01 -20.20
CA SER A 29 13.08 -4.71 -20.83
C SER A 29 14.30 -4.06 -21.48
N PHE A 30 15.52 -4.30 -20.95
CA PHE A 30 16.75 -3.90 -21.64
C PHE A 30 17.03 -4.74 -22.89
N LEU A 31 16.84 -6.05 -22.82
CA LEU A 31 17.14 -6.95 -23.94
C LEU A 31 16.18 -6.79 -25.12
N PHE A 32 14.95 -6.31 -24.87
CA PHE A 32 13.94 -6.06 -25.89
C PHE A 32 13.87 -4.59 -26.35
N ASP A 33 14.87 -3.77 -26.01
CA ASP A 33 14.95 -2.34 -26.37
C ASP A 33 13.74 -1.51 -25.89
N GLU A 34 13.06 -1.94 -24.83
CA GLU A 34 11.95 -1.19 -24.21
C GLU A 34 12.45 0.01 -23.38
N LEU A 35 13.69 -0.05 -22.89
CA LEU A 35 14.35 1.01 -22.12
C LEU A 35 15.46 1.67 -22.95
N THR A 36 15.18 2.86 -23.48
CA THR A 36 16.10 3.58 -24.39
C THR A 36 16.92 4.68 -23.71
N PHE A 37 16.55 5.06 -22.48
CA PHE A 37 17.05 6.22 -21.73
C PHE A 37 16.85 7.58 -22.42
N LEU A 38 15.89 7.67 -23.34
CA LEU A 38 15.61 8.89 -24.10
C LEU A 38 14.40 9.66 -23.59
N ASN A 39 13.53 9.01 -22.83
CA ASN A 39 12.28 9.59 -22.35
C ASN A 39 12.24 9.67 -20.81
N LEU A 40 11.32 10.47 -20.28
CA LEU A 40 11.13 10.64 -18.83
C LEU A 40 10.78 9.32 -18.12
N ILE A 41 10.09 8.43 -18.82
CA ILE A 41 9.63 7.14 -18.30
C ILE A 41 10.82 6.23 -17.96
N ASP A 42 11.83 6.19 -18.82
CA ASP A 42 13.05 5.39 -18.64
C ASP A 42 13.82 5.86 -17.40
N TYR A 43 13.95 7.19 -17.21
CA TYR A 43 14.58 7.76 -16.02
C TYR A 43 13.80 7.45 -14.74
N MET A 44 12.47 7.55 -14.77
CA MET A 44 11.63 7.22 -13.61
C MET A 44 11.74 5.74 -13.24
N THR A 45 11.75 4.86 -14.24
CA THR A 45 11.96 3.41 -14.04
C THR A 45 13.32 3.14 -13.41
N LEU A 46 14.38 3.82 -13.86
CA LEU A 46 15.72 3.71 -13.27
C LEU A 46 15.75 4.22 -11.82
N VAL A 47 15.09 5.34 -11.53
CA VAL A 47 15.00 5.87 -10.15
C VAL A 47 14.28 4.88 -9.25
N LEU A 48 13.15 4.30 -9.69
CA LEU A 48 12.46 3.25 -8.94
C LEU A 48 13.35 2.03 -8.75
N LEU A 49 14.12 1.62 -9.77
CA LEU A 49 15.09 0.54 -9.63
C LEU A 49 16.12 0.85 -8.55
N LEU A 50 16.69 2.04 -8.53
CA LEU A 50 17.68 2.45 -7.52
C LEU A 50 17.08 2.46 -6.10
N ILE A 51 15.85 2.96 -5.94
CA ILE A 51 15.15 2.94 -4.64
C ILE A 51 14.94 1.49 -4.19
N PHE A 52 14.53 0.60 -5.09
CA PHE A 52 14.35 -0.82 -4.78
C PHE A 52 15.66 -1.49 -4.38
N ILE A 53 16.73 -1.30 -5.15
CA ILE A 53 18.07 -1.85 -4.86
C ILE A 53 18.55 -1.36 -3.49
N ALA A 54 18.37 -0.07 -3.20
CA ALA A 54 18.70 0.48 -1.89
C ALA A 54 17.89 -0.20 -0.79
N GLY A 55 16.57 -0.34 -0.96
CA GLY A 55 15.70 -1.04 -0.01
C GLY A 55 16.12 -2.49 0.23
N PHE A 56 16.46 -3.20 -0.86
CA PHE A 56 16.97 -4.57 -0.82
C PHE A 56 18.31 -4.66 -0.08
N ALA A 57 19.27 -3.79 -0.38
CA ALA A 57 20.57 -3.76 0.30
C ALA A 57 20.42 -3.46 1.80
N PHE A 58 19.58 -2.47 2.15
CA PHE A 58 19.29 -2.14 3.54
C PHE A 58 18.52 -3.23 4.27
N SER A 59 17.79 -4.12 3.58
CA SER A 59 17.11 -5.25 4.23
C SER A 59 18.07 -6.15 5.02
N TRP A 60 19.37 -6.15 4.67
CA TRP A 60 20.41 -6.94 5.33
C TRP A 60 21.05 -6.25 6.52
N THR A 61 21.00 -4.93 6.59
CA THR A 61 21.79 -4.09 7.52
C THR A 61 20.94 -3.18 8.40
N ASN A 62 19.82 -2.65 7.90
CA ASN A 62 18.99 -1.67 8.57
C ASN A 62 17.50 -1.85 8.23
N ASN A 63 16.79 -2.60 9.08
CA ASN A 63 15.35 -2.86 8.95
C ASN A 63 14.50 -1.57 8.83
N LYS A 64 14.88 -0.49 9.52
CA LYS A 64 14.13 0.78 9.44
C LYS A 64 14.17 1.35 8.03
N MET A 65 15.39 1.49 7.48
CA MET A 65 15.59 2.07 6.16
C MET A 65 15.03 1.16 5.07
N ALA A 66 15.21 -0.16 5.19
CA ALA A 66 14.61 -1.13 4.28
C ALA A 66 13.10 -0.97 4.22
N GLY A 67 12.44 -0.88 5.38
CA GLY A 67 11.00 -0.70 5.47
C GLY A 67 10.51 0.57 4.79
N ILE A 68 11.16 1.70 5.06
CA ILE A 68 10.82 2.99 4.45
C ILE A 68 11.01 2.93 2.93
N LEU A 69 12.16 2.46 2.46
CA LEU A 69 12.48 2.44 1.03
C LEU A 69 11.55 1.52 0.23
N LEU A 70 11.19 0.34 0.75
CA LEU A 70 10.24 -0.55 0.07
C LEU A 70 8.83 0.03 -0.03
N MET A 71 8.38 0.73 1.02
CA MET A 71 7.08 1.42 1.01
C MET A 71 7.10 2.64 0.07
N SER A 72 8.19 3.42 0.07
CA SER A 72 8.38 4.54 -0.86
C SER A 72 8.47 4.06 -2.31
N TRP A 73 9.16 2.95 -2.57
CA TRP A 73 9.21 2.31 -3.87
C TRP A 73 7.81 1.93 -4.34
N ASN A 74 7.02 1.26 -3.49
CA ASN A 74 5.64 0.91 -3.82
C ASN A 74 4.81 2.17 -4.18
N ALA A 75 4.89 3.24 -3.39
CA ALA A 75 4.20 4.49 -3.71
C ALA A 75 4.68 5.09 -5.04
N GLY A 76 5.98 5.02 -5.33
CA GLY A 76 6.55 5.46 -6.59
C GLY A 76 6.07 4.63 -7.80
N VAL A 77 5.92 3.31 -7.66
CA VAL A 77 5.33 2.46 -8.70
C VAL A 77 3.88 2.89 -8.98
N TRP A 78 3.08 3.14 -7.94
CA TRP A 78 1.71 3.62 -8.10
C TRP A 78 1.62 4.98 -8.79
N ILE A 79 2.52 5.91 -8.47
CA ILE A 79 2.60 7.21 -9.16
C ILE A 79 2.96 6.99 -10.64
N SER A 80 3.96 6.15 -10.91
CA SER A 80 4.38 5.85 -12.27
C SER A 80 3.23 5.25 -13.09
N ASP A 81 2.56 4.23 -12.54
CA ASP A 81 1.44 3.54 -13.19
C ASP A 81 0.27 4.49 -13.51
N LEU A 82 -0.18 5.26 -12.52
CA LEU A 82 -1.38 6.10 -12.66
C LEU A 82 -1.16 7.41 -13.44
N TYR A 83 0.06 7.94 -13.47
CA TYR A 83 0.33 9.23 -14.12
C TYR A 83 1.07 9.10 -15.44
N LEU A 84 1.88 8.05 -15.63
CA LEU A 84 2.70 7.89 -16.83
C LEU A 84 2.19 6.78 -17.76
N PHE A 85 1.47 5.78 -17.23
CA PHE A 85 1.12 4.56 -17.95
C PHE A 85 -0.39 4.29 -18.04
N ARG A 86 -1.22 5.30 -17.73
CA ARG A 86 -2.68 5.20 -17.58
C ARG A 86 -3.41 4.53 -18.75
N GLU A 87 -2.91 4.67 -19.98
CA GLU A 87 -3.56 4.16 -21.19
C GLU A 87 -3.26 2.69 -21.53
N MET A 88 -2.29 2.04 -20.86
CA MET A 88 -1.77 0.73 -21.27
C MET A 88 -2.21 -0.44 -20.37
N ASP A 89 -3.39 -0.36 -19.72
CA ASP A 89 -3.94 -1.42 -18.85
C ASP A 89 -3.01 -1.88 -17.69
N TYR A 90 -2.05 -1.04 -17.28
CA TYR A 90 -1.00 -1.41 -16.33
C TYR A 90 -1.39 -1.41 -14.84
N SER A 91 -2.68 -1.30 -14.49
CA SER A 91 -3.16 -1.41 -13.08
C SER A 91 -2.66 -2.69 -12.35
N MET A 92 -2.25 -3.70 -13.13
CA MET A 92 -1.58 -4.91 -12.69
C MET A 92 -0.19 -4.66 -12.03
N LEU A 93 0.61 -3.70 -12.49
CA LEU A 93 1.93 -3.37 -11.93
C LEU A 93 1.79 -2.81 -10.50
N SER A 94 0.87 -1.86 -10.29
CA SER A 94 0.55 -1.33 -8.95
C SER A 94 0.07 -2.41 -8.00
N ALA A 95 -0.76 -3.34 -8.50
CA ALA A 95 -1.23 -4.48 -7.71
C ALA A 95 -0.07 -5.43 -7.33
N ILE A 96 0.83 -5.74 -8.26
CA ILE A 96 2.00 -6.61 -8.05
C ILE A 96 3.04 -5.96 -7.13
N ALA A 97 3.11 -4.63 -7.06
CA ALA A 97 4.00 -3.91 -6.15
C ALA A 97 3.49 -3.91 -4.69
N SER A 98 2.19 -4.09 -4.47
CA SER A 98 1.53 -4.00 -3.16
C SER A 98 2.11 -4.94 -2.07
N PRO A 99 2.59 -6.17 -2.36
CA PRO A 99 3.32 -6.99 -1.38
C PRO A 99 4.56 -6.31 -0.79
N SER A 100 5.28 -5.47 -1.55
CA SER A 100 6.46 -4.75 -1.05
C SER A 100 6.13 -3.75 0.05
N MET A 101 4.95 -3.13 0.00
CA MET A 101 4.46 -2.29 1.10
C MET A 101 4.22 -3.12 2.38
N VAL A 102 3.65 -4.33 2.26
CA VAL A 102 3.44 -5.22 3.41
C VAL A 102 4.77 -5.68 3.99
N ILE A 103 5.71 -6.11 3.14
CA ILE A 103 7.07 -6.49 3.55
C ILE A 103 7.77 -5.32 4.25
N GLY A 104 7.69 -4.11 3.67
CA GLY A 104 8.27 -2.90 4.25
C GLY A 104 7.67 -2.55 5.62
N SER A 105 6.36 -2.70 5.77
CA SER A 105 5.66 -2.51 7.05
C SER A 105 6.12 -3.51 8.11
N LEU A 106 6.37 -4.78 7.71
CA LEU A 106 6.90 -5.81 8.61
C LEU A 106 8.37 -5.56 9.01
N PHE A 107 9.20 -5.03 8.12
CA PHE A 107 10.55 -4.58 8.48
C PHE A 107 10.53 -3.46 9.52
N LEU A 108 9.61 -2.49 9.38
CA LEU A 108 9.42 -1.47 10.41
C LEU A 108 8.96 -2.06 11.75
N LEU A 109 8.14 -3.12 11.73
CA LEU A 109 7.75 -3.81 12.96
C LEU A 109 8.94 -4.52 13.63
N GLU A 110 9.81 -5.18 12.85
CA GLU A 110 11.04 -5.78 13.40
C GLU A 110 12.00 -4.72 13.96
N TRP A 111 12.11 -3.57 13.31
CA TRP A 111 12.82 -2.43 13.87
C TRP A 111 12.18 -1.96 15.19
N TYR A 112 10.85 -1.78 15.23
CA TYR A 112 10.13 -1.34 16.42
C TYR A 112 10.33 -2.30 17.62
N LYS A 113 10.36 -3.61 17.38
CA LYS A 113 10.62 -4.64 18.40
C LYS A 113 12.04 -4.58 18.97
N THR A 114 13.01 -4.14 18.18
CA THR A 114 14.44 -4.18 18.53
C THR A 114 14.98 -2.83 19.01
N TYR A 115 14.26 -1.74 18.74
CA TYR A 115 14.65 -0.38 19.08
C TYR A 115 14.50 -0.05 20.58
N LYS A 116 13.50 -0.63 21.26
CA LYS A 116 13.25 -0.38 22.69
C LYS A 116 13.99 -1.38 23.57
N GLU A 117 14.45 -0.90 24.75
CA GLU A 117 15.04 -1.76 25.79
C GLU A 117 14.06 -2.84 26.26
N THR A 118 12.76 -2.51 26.29
CA THR A 118 11.69 -3.44 26.61
C THR A 118 10.96 -3.88 25.35
N LEU A 119 10.79 -5.19 25.19
CA LEU A 119 10.06 -5.77 24.05
C LEU A 119 8.59 -5.27 24.11
N PRO A 120 8.07 -4.64 23.04
CA PRO A 120 6.70 -4.14 23.05
C PRO A 120 5.71 -5.29 23.21
N SER A 121 4.61 -5.05 23.93
CA SER A 121 3.57 -6.06 24.11
C SER A 121 2.90 -6.41 22.78
N ALA A 122 2.28 -7.60 22.69
CA ALA A 122 1.57 -8.03 21.48
C ALA A 122 0.52 -6.99 21.02
N LYS A 123 -0.19 -6.36 21.97
CA LYS A 123 -1.14 -5.28 21.69
C LYS A 123 -0.47 -4.08 21.02
N GLN A 124 0.69 -3.66 21.51
CA GLN A 124 1.45 -2.54 20.94
C GLN A 124 2.01 -2.87 19.55
N GLN A 125 2.46 -4.11 19.34
CA GLN A 125 2.95 -4.57 18.04
C GLN A 125 1.84 -4.57 16.98
N TRP A 126 0.66 -5.12 17.30
CA TRP A 126 -0.50 -5.11 16.43
C TRP A 126 -0.97 -3.70 16.10
N LYS A 127 -1.06 -2.86 17.13
CA LYS A 127 -1.39 -1.46 16.94
C LYS A 127 -0.38 -0.80 16.00
N PHE A 128 0.91 -0.99 16.22
CA PHE A 128 1.96 -0.42 15.36
C PHE A 128 1.78 -0.82 13.89
N ILE A 129 1.69 -2.13 13.59
CA ILE A 129 1.61 -2.58 12.19
C ILE A 129 0.33 -2.11 11.50
N LEU A 130 -0.81 -2.14 12.19
CA LEU A 130 -2.08 -1.66 11.62
C LEU A 130 -2.02 -0.17 11.29
N ARG A 131 -1.36 0.64 12.13
CA ARG A 131 -1.18 2.07 11.86
C ARG A 131 -0.26 2.33 10.67
N VAL A 132 0.85 1.60 10.58
CA VAL A 132 1.79 1.73 9.44
C VAL A 132 1.10 1.37 8.13
N LEU A 133 0.38 0.25 8.09
CA LEU A 133 -0.39 -0.16 6.91
C LEU A 133 -1.43 0.90 6.53
N LEU A 134 -2.20 1.39 7.51
CA LEU A 134 -3.23 2.39 7.27
C LEU A 134 -2.68 3.74 6.76
N ILE A 135 -1.49 4.15 7.23
CA ILE A 135 -0.79 5.33 6.67
C ILE A 135 -0.44 5.10 5.21
N ASN A 136 0.10 3.92 4.87
CA ASN A 136 0.42 3.61 3.48
C ASN A 136 -0.84 3.56 2.61
N TYR A 137 -1.93 2.96 3.10
CA TYR A 137 -3.20 2.97 2.39
C TYR A 137 -3.69 4.41 2.15
N ALA A 138 -3.55 5.31 3.12
CA ALA A 138 -3.92 6.71 2.94
C ALA A 138 -3.06 7.42 1.88
N VAL A 139 -1.75 7.14 1.84
CA VAL A 139 -0.85 7.67 0.81
C VAL A 139 -1.27 7.18 -0.57
N LEU A 140 -1.45 5.86 -0.74
CA LEU A 140 -1.85 5.25 -2.00
C LEU A 140 -3.24 5.72 -2.46
N TYR A 141 -4.19 5.80 -1.53
CA TYR A 141 -5.53 6.30 -1.81
C TYR A 141 -5.50 7.78 -2.25
N SER A 142 -4.64 8.59 -1.64
CA SER A 142 -4.43 9.99 -2.08
C SER A 142 -3.85 10.05 -3.49
N ILE A 143 -2.83 9.22 -3.81
CA ILE A 143 -2.24 9.17 -5.16
C ILE A 143 -3.32 8.90 -6.21
N VAL A 144 -4.23 7.96 -5.94
CA VAL A 144 -5.33 7.59 -6.83
C VAL A 144 -6.32 8.74 -6.99
N VAL A 145 -6.81 9.30 -5.89
CA VAL A 145 -7.74 10.44 -5.90
C VAL A 145 -7.16 11.60 -6.72
N PHE A 146 -5.89 11.95 -6.50
CA PHE A 146 -5.25 13.00 -7.28
C PHE A 146 -5.09 12.63 -8.75
N SER A 147 -4.81 11.36 -9.08
CA SER A 147 -4.69 10.93 -10.47
C SER A 147 -6.02 11.04 -11.21
N GLU A 148 -7.13 10.71 -10.55
CA GLU A 148 -8.47 10.83 -11.13
C GLU A 148 -8.87 12.30 -11.29
N LEU A 149 -8.58 13.15 -10.31
CA LEU A 149 -8.89 14.58 -10.39
C LEU A 149 -8.07 15.33 -11.45
N LEU A 150 -6.84 14.89 -11.73
CA LEU A 150 -5.93 15.58 -12.65
C LEU A 150 -5.99 15.04 -14.09
N LEU A 151 -6.16 13.72 -14.24
CA LEU A 151 -6.03 13.03 -15.52
C LEU A 151 -7.27 12.23 -15.89
N GLY A 152 -8.28 12.15 -15.00
CA GLY A 152 -9.48 11.37 -15.23
C GLY A 152 -10.50 12.06 -16.11
N ASP A 153 -11.51 11.29 -16.51
CA ASP A 153 -12.61 11.80 -17.31
C ASP A 153 -13.31 12.95 -16.57
N PRO A 154 -13.75 13.99 -17.29
CA PRO A 154 -14.48 15.09 -16.69
C PRO A 154 -15.87 14.60 -16.23
N VAL A 155 -15.96 14.20 -14.97
CA VAL A 155 -17.18 13.69 -14.34
C VAL A 155 -17.68 14.68 -13.30
N ASP A 156 -19.00 14.90 -13.27
CA ASP A 156 -19.64 15.64 -12.18
C ASP A 156 -19.74 14.76 -10.92
N TYR A 157 -18.74 14.86 -10.03
CA TYR A 157 -18.69 14.14 -8.77
C TYR A 157 -19.80 14.51 -7.77
N LEU A 158 -20.63 15.52 -8.04
CA LEU A 158 -21.80 15.83 -7.22
C LEU A 158 -23.09 15.18 -7.74
N SER A 159 -23.05 14.65 -8.96
CA SER A 159 -24.16 13.92 -9.57
C SER A 159 -24.16 12.45 -9.16
N PHE A 160 -25.32 11.81 -9.28
CA PHE A 160 -25.45 10.37 -9.05
C PHE A 160 -25.08 9.59 -10.33
N PRO A 161 -24.28 8.51 -10.26
CA PRO A 161 -23.82 7.80 -9.07
C PRO A 161 -22.45 8.26 -8.52
N PHE A 162 -21.81 9.25 -9.16
CA PHE A 162 -20.42 9.66 -8.88
C PHE A 162 -20.20 10.31 -7.50
N ILE A 163 -21.24 10.83 -6.85
CA ILE A 163 -21.23 11.28 -5.45
C ILE A 163 -20.76 10.20 -4.46
N ILE A 164 -20.80 8.92 -4.86
CA ILE A 164 -20.27 7.81 -4.07
C ILE A 164 -18.75 7.99 -3.82
N TYR A 165 -17.97 8.51 -4.77
CA TYR A 165 -16.52 8.70 -4.60
C TYR A 165 -16.15 9.68 -3.48
N PRO A 166 -16.63 10.94 -3.47
CA PRO A 166 -16.33 11.86 -2.36
C PRO A 166 -16.89 11.36 -1.03
N LEU A 167 -18.00 10.61 -1.03
CA LEU A 167 -18.55 9.99 0.18
C LEU A 167 -17.64 8.88 0.71
N LEU A 168 -17.12 8.00 -0.16
CA LEU A 168 -16.12 7.00 0.18
C LEU A 168 -14.84 7.67 0.70
N LEU A 169 -14.38 8.74 0.06
CA LEU A 169 -13.21 9.50 0.51
C LEU A 169 -13.38 10.03 1.93
N LEU A 170 -14.54 10.66 2.20
CA LEU A 170 -14.88 11.19 3.52
C LEU A 170 -14.94 10.07 4.57
N LEU A 171 -15.63 8.97 4.27
CA LEU A 171 -15.72 7.81 5.16
C LEU A 171 -14.34 7.21 5.46
N PHE A 172 -13.47 7.10 4.46
CA PHE A 172 -12.10 6.61 4.64
C PHE A 172 -11.33 7.51 5.61
N PHE A 173 -11.34 8.83 5.41
CA PHE A 173 -10.63 9.76 6.29
C PHE A 173 -11.21 9.82 7.70
N VAL A 174 -12.53 9.74 7.86
CA VAL A 174 -13.17 9.64 9.18
C VAL A 174 -12.72 8.35 9.89
N GLY A 175 -12.74 7.21 9.18
CA GLY A 175 -12.23 5.94 9.68
C GLY A 175 -10.74 6.02 10.06
N PHE A 176 -9.94 6.67 9.22
CA PHE A 176 -8.51 6.91 9.43
C PHE A 176 -8.24 7.71 10.72
N LEU A 177 -8.88 8.87 10.87
CA LEU A 177 -8.70 9.73 12.05
C LEU A 177 -9.16 9.04 13.34
N LEU A 178 -10.27 8.31 13.27
CA LEU A 178 -10.80 7.58 14.41
C LEU A 178 -9.92 6.39 14.81
N SER A 179 -9.21 5.76 13.88
CA SER A 179 -8.38 4.57 14.14
C SER A 179 -7.33 4.80 15.24
N TRP A 180 -6.91 6.05 15.48
CA TRP A 180 -5.90 6.36 16.49
C TRP A 180 -6.42 6.22 17.93
N LYS A 181 -7.68 6.57 18.17
CA LYS A 181 -8.29 6.58 19.50
C LYS A 181 -9.44 5.56 19.65
N ARG A 182 -10.17 5.27 18.58
CA ARG A 182 -11.39 4.45 18.53
C ARG A 182 -11.27 3.37 17.45
N GLU A 183 -10.37 2.41 17.69
CA GLU A 183 -10.07 1.30 16.77
C GLU A 183 -11.33 0.51 16.36
N LEU A 184 -12.21 0.19 17.31
CA LEU A 184 -13.44 -0.56 17.02
C LEU A 184 -14.37 0.19 16.07
N LEU A 185 -14.60 1.49 16.32
CA LEU A 185 -15.46 2.32 15.49
C LEU A 185 -14.87 2.49 14.09
N SER A 186 -13.56 2.72 14.00
CA SER A 186 -12.82 2.74 12.74
C SER A 186 -12.98 1.43 11.96
N GLY A 187 -12.93 0.29 12.65
CA GLY A 187 -13.18 -1.02 12.07
C GLY A 187 -14.53 -1.12 11.38
N PHE A 188 -15.62 -0.74 12.07
CA PHE A 188 -16.96 -0.72 11.47
C PHE A 188 -17.09 0.27 10.31
N ILE A 189 -16.45 1.43 10.41
CA ILE A 189 -16.45 2.42 9.32
C ILE A 189 -15.77 1.84 8.07
N PHE A 190 -14.65 1.13 8.20
CA PHE A 190 -13.99 0.48 7.06
C PHE A 190 -14.81 -0.67 6.46
N LEU A 191 -15.53 -1.44 7.28
CA LEU A 191 -16.47 -2.44 6.77
C LEU A 191 -17.60 -1.77 5.98
N PHE A 192 -18.18 -0.70 6.51
CA PHE A 192 -19.24 0.06 5.86
C PHE A 192 -18.77 0.72 4.56
N TRP A 193 -17.56 1.29 4.57
CA TRP A 193 -16.89 1.83 3.38
C TRP A 193 -16.78 0.76 2.28
N CYS A 194 -16.32 -0.45 2.64
CA CYS A 194 -16.21 -1.55 1.67
C CYS A 194 -17.59 -2.00 1.15
N ALA A 195 -18.62 -2.01 2.01
CA ALA A 195 -19.98 -2.35 1.61
C ALA A 195 -20.54 -1.37 0.56
N ILE A 196 -20.31 -0.05 0.75
CA ILE A 196 -20.71 0.98 -0.23
C ILE A 196 -19.94 0.79 -1.53
N LEU A 197 -18.63 0.55 -1.48
CA LEU A 197 -17.82 0.32 -2.68
C LEU A 197 -18.34 -0.87 -3.48
N VAL A 198 -18.57 -2.01 -2.82
CA VAL A 198 -19.10 -3.22 -3.45
C VAL A 198 -20.49 -2.96 -4.04
N TYR A 199 -21.39 -2.35 -3.27
CA TYR A 199 -22.71 -1.98 -3.76
C TYR A 199 -22.64 -1.07 -4.99
N GLY A 200 -21.82 -0.01 -4.95
CA GLY A 200 -21.66 0.92 -6.06
C GLY A 200 -21.16 0.22 -7.34
N ASN A 201 -20.18 -0.67 -7.22
CA ASN A 201 -19.65 -1.46 -8.35
C ASN A 201 -20.70 -2.39 -8.97
N PHE A 202 -21.55 -3.02 -8.14
CA PHE A 202 -22.59 -3.93 -8.64
C PHE A 202 -23.82 -3.20 -9.18
N ALA A 203 -24.18 -2.06 -8.59
CA ALA A 203 -25.38 -1.32 -8.93
C ALA A 203 -25.18 -0.37 -10.13
N TYR A 204 -23.96 0.11 -10.36
CA TYR A 204 -23.63 1.10 -11.38
C TYR A 204 -22.39 0.66 -12.16
N SER A 205 -22.57 0.27 -13.43
CA SER A 205 -21.46 -0.17 -14.28
C SER A 205 -20.44 0.95 -14.52
N GLU A 206 -20.89 2.20 -14.51
CA GLU A 206 -20.05 3.39 -14.63
C GLU A 206 -19.02 3.49 -13.50
N ILE A 207 -19.36 3.00 -12.30
CA ILE A 207 -18.44 2.99 -11.16
C ILE A 207 -17.38 1.91 -11.32
N GLY A 208 -17.73 0.78 -11.92
CA GLY A 208 -16.83 -0.37 -12.09
C GLY A 208 -15.65 -0.11 -13.03
N HIS A 209 -15.79 0.86 -13.95
CA HIS A 209 -14.75 1.20 -14.92
C HIS A 209 -13.80 2.31 -14.47
N LEU A 210 -14.15 3.04 -13.42
CA LEU A 210 -13.37 4.16 -12.93
C LEU A 210 -12.37 3.67 -11.89
N GLY A 211 -11.07 3.88 -12.13
CA GLY A 211 -9.96 3.76 -11.17
C GLY A 211 -9.74 2.38 -10.51
N PRO A 212 -8.57 2.14 -9.91
CA PRO A 212 -8.24 0.89 -9.24
C PRO A 212 -8.86 0.76 -7.83
N TRP A 213 -10.08 1.29 -7.60
CA TRP A 213 -10.67 1.33 -6.25
C TRP A 213 -10.93 -0.04 -5.67
N VAL A 214 -11.22 -1.02 -6.53
CA VAL A 214 -11.37 -2.43 -6.14
C VAL A 214 -10.10 -2.97 -5.49
N VAL A 215 -8.91 -2.50 -5.91
CA VAL A 215 -7.62 -2.89 -5.33
C VAL A 215 -7.49 -2.45 -3.87
N PHE A 216 -8.14 -1.34 -3.48
CA PHE A 216 -8.19 -0.87 -2.09
C PHE A 216 -9.28 -1.53 -1.25
N GLY A 217 -10.32 -2.07 -1.90
CA GLY A 217 -11.45 -2.76 -1.26
C GLY A 217 -11.00 -3.81 -0.26
N LEU A 218 -10.21 -4.77 -0.72
CA LEU A 218 -9.77 -5.89 0.08
C LEU A 218 -8.81 -5.50 1.23
N PRO A 219 -7.74 -4.69 1.01
CA PRO A 219 -6.89 -4.23 2.10
C PRO A 219 -7.63 -3.46 3.19
N ILE A 220 -8.56 -2.57 2.82
CA ILE A 220 -9.35 -1.78 3.79
C ILE A 220 -10.34 -2.67 4.55
N LEU A 221 -10.97 -3.63 3.87
CA LEU A 221 -11.81 -4.64 4.51
C LEU A 221 -11.05 -5.43 5.58
N LEU A 222 -9.87 -5.97 5.20
CA LEU A 222 -9.00 -6.70 6.12
C LEU A 222 -8.56 -5.83 7.29
N GLN A 223 -8.22 -4.56 7.04
CA GLN A 223 -7.89 -3.59 8.08
C GLN A 223 -9.05 -3.43 9.08
N GLY A 224 -10.29 -3.32 8.58
CA GLY A 224 -11.48 -3.22 9.41
C GLY A 224 -11.70 -4.45 10.29
N ILE A 225 -11.58 -5.64 9.70
CA ILE A 225 -11.69 -6.93 10.41
C ILE A 225 -10.62 -7.02 11.51
N PHE A 226 -9.35 -6.68 11.19
CA PHE A 226 -8.27 -6.75 12.17
C PHE A 226 -8.45 -5.78 13.34
N TYR A 227 -9.01 -4.59 13.12
CA TYR A 227 -9.31 -3.69 14.24
C TYR A 227 -10.36 -4.28 15.18
N ILE A 228 -11.42 -4.88 14.65
CA ILE A 228 -12.49 -5.50 15.45
C ILE A 228 -11.95 -6.68 16.24
N ILE A 229 -11.26 -7.63 15.57
CA ILE A 229 -10.70 -8.83 16.22
C ILE A 229 -9.71 -8.45 17.32
N ASN A 230 -8.78 -7.52 17.04
CA ASN A 230 -7.78 -7.11 18.03
C ASN A 230 -8.40 -6.35 19.20
N HIS A 231 -9.47 -5.58 18.98
CA HIS A 231 -10.19 -4.92 20.06
C HIS A 231 -10.73 -5.94 21.08
N TYR A 232 -11.41 -6.99 20.62
CA TYR A 232 -11.94 -8.03 21.51
C TYR A 232 -10.84 -8.89 22.14
N LYS A 233 -9.77 -9.20 21.40
CA LYS A 233 -8.65 -10.02 21.89
C LYS A 233 -7.87 -9.36 23.04
N PHE A 234 -7.73 -8.03 23.00
CA PHE A 234 -6.91 -7.27 23.96
C PHE A 234 -7.71 -6.35 24.88
N ARG A 235 -9.03 -6.61 25.02
CA ARG A 235 -9.87 -5.94 26.00
C ARG A 235 -9.46 -6.41 27.40
N PRO A 236 -9.19 -5.51 28.36
CA PRO A 236 -9.06 -5.91 29.76
C PRO A 236 -10.39 -6.55 30.17
N LYS A 237 -10.33 -7.77 30.72
CA LYS A 237 -11.48 -8.43 31.35
C LYS A 237 -11.93 -7.61 32.54
#